data_AF-A0A1V8SN32-F1
#
_entry.id   AF-A0A1V8SN32-F1
#
_cell.length_a   1.000
_cell.length_b   1.000
_cell.length_c   1.000
_cell.angle_alpha   90.00
_cell.angle_beta   90.00
_cell.angle_gamma   90.00
#
_symmetry.space_group_name_H-M   'P 1'
#
loop_
_entity.id
_entity.type
_entity.pdbx_description
1 polymer ?
#
loop_
_entity_poly.entity_id
_entity_poly.type
_entity_poly.pdbx_seq_one_letter_code
_entity_poly.pdbx_strand_id
1 'polypeptide(L)'
;AEAVTLPELPIPRSSVIFACVMGGASIVQVIVRHFYLVGPREKWRRFLPNWMAMAISFVIPQTYYAIAAVMGAHISHAWARRYPENFRIYMYAVAAGMIAGEGLGGFVGACLELGGVSGSTYGSGIACPLGSC
;
A
#
# COMPACT_ATOMS: atom_id res chain seq x y z
N ALA A 1 -20.96 -5.24 1.20
CA ALA A 1 -20.97 -6.32 0.18
C ALA A 1 -22.25 -6.23 -0.66
N GLU A 2 -22.57 -5.05 -1.19
CA GLU A 2 -23.81 -4.76 -1.95
C GLU A 2 -23.62 -4.76 -3.48
N ALA A 3 -22.40 -5.01 -3.96
CA ALA A 3 -22.09 -4.93 -5.39
C ALA A 3 -22.55 -6.13 -6.22
N VAL A 4 -23.08 -7.19 -5.59
CA VAL A 4 -23.34 -8.50 -6.25
C VAL A 4 -24.83 -8.81 -6.43
N THR A 5 -25.73 -7.99 -5.89
CA THR A 5 -27.18 -8.26 -5.88
C THR A 5 -28.02 -7.28 -6.71
N LEU A 6 -27.39 -6.30 -7.39
CA LEU A 6 -28.07 -5.34 -8.26
C LEU A 6 -28.05 -5.80 -9.72
N PRO A 7 -29.19 -5.75 -10.46
CA PRO A 7 -29.31 -6.21 -11.85
C PRO A 7 -28.54 -5.35 -12.85
N GLU A 8 -28.20 -4.12 -12.48
CA GLU A 8 -27.22 -3.28 -13.15
C GLU A 8 -26.05 -3.07 -12.19
N LEU A 9 -24.88 -3.61 -12.54
CA LEU A 9 -23.65 -3.23 -11.87
C LEU A 9 -23.40 -1.76 -12.19
N PRO A 10 -23.39 -0.82 -11.22
CA PRO A 10 -22.96 0.55 -11.45
C PRO A 10 -21.42 0.59 -11.54
N ILE A 11 -20.82 -0.37 -12.25
CA ILE A 11 -19.42 -0.29 -12.64
C ILE A 11 -19.42 0.56 -13.91
N PRO A 12 -18.96 1.83 -13.84
CA PRO A 12 -18.87 2.65 -15.01
C PRO A 12 -17.98 1.93 -16.03
N ARG A 13 -18.42 1.87 -17.30
CA ARG A 13 -17.72 1.11 -18.34
C ARG A 13 -16.26 1.54 -18.53
N SER A 14 -15.94 2.78 -18.17
CA SER A 14 -14.58 3.31 -18.09
C SER A 14 -13.66 2.52 -17.16
N SER A 15 -14.14 2.04 -16.00
CA SER A 15 -13.33 1.26 -15.05
C SER A 15 -12.98 -0.12 -15.59
N VAL A 16 -13.91 -0.77 -16.30
CA VAL A 16 -13.66 -2.08 -16.93
C VAL A 16 -12.64 -1.97 -18.05
N ILE A 17 -12.78 -0.94 -18.90
CA ILE A 17 -11.83 -0.68 -20.00
C ILE A 17 -10.44 -0.38 -19.43
N PHE A 18 -10.36 0.46 -18.40
CA PHE A 18 -9.10 0.79 -17.75
C PHE A 18 -8.43 -0.45 -17.12
N ALA A 19 -9.20 -1.30 -16.43
CA ALA A 19 -8.69 -2.55 -15.86
C ALA A 19 -8.17 -3.51 -16.93
N CYS A 20 -8.89 -3.68 -18.05
CA CYS A 20 -8.43 -4.51 -19.17
C CYS A 20 -7.17 -3.96 -19.84
N VAL A 21 -7.09 -2.64 -20.05
CA VAL A 21 -5.90 -1.99 -20.65
C VAL A 21 -4.67 -2.12 -19.75
N MET A 22 -4.81 -1.86 -18.45
CA MET A 22 -3.72 -2.01 -17.48
C MET A 22 -3.31 -3.48 -17.31
N GLY A 23 -4.27 -4.40 -17.32
CA GLY A 23 -4.02 -5.84 -17.35
C GLY A 23 -3.20 -6.25 -18.58
N GLY A 24 -3.61 -5.81 -19.77
CA GLY A 24 -2.88 -6.04 -21.01
C GLY A 24 -1.46 -5.47 -20.99
N ALA A 25 -1.30 -4.22 -20.55
CA ALA A 25 0.00 -3.57 -20.39
C ALA A 25 0.94 -4.35 -19.44
N SER A 26 0.39 -4.91 -18.35
CA SER A 26 1.15 -5.71 -17.41
C SER A 26 1.65 -7.02 -18.01
N ILE A 27 0.82 -7.71 -18.80
CA ILE A 27 1.18 -8.93 -19.53
C ILE A 27 2.26 -8.64 -20.57
N VAL A 28 2.09 -7.57 -21.36
CA VAL A 28 3.08 -7.14 -22.36
C VAL A 28 4.42 -6.85 -21.69
N GLN A 29 4.44 -6.15 -20.55
CA GLN A 29 5.68 -5.86 -19.85
C GLN A 29 6.36 -7.12 -19.28
N VAL A 30 5.60 -8.12 -18.82
CA VAL A 30 6.14 -9.41 -18.38
C VAL A 30 6.77 -10.17 -19.54
N ILE A 31 6.10 -10.20 -20.70
CA ILE A 31 6.65 -10.82 -21.93
C ILE A 31 7.93 -10.11 -22.35
N VAL A 32 7.95 -8.78 -22.38
CA VAL A 32 9.16 -7.99 -22.70
C VAL A 32 10.29 -8.28 -21.71
N ARG A 33 9.99 -8.41 -20.41
CA ARG A 33 10.98 -8.74 -19.37
C ARG A 33 11.57 -10.14 -19.55
N HIS A 34 10.79 -11.12 -19.99
CA HIS A 34 11.23 -12.52 -20.06
C HIS A 34 11.82 -12.90 -21.42
N PHE A 35 11.33 -12.32 -22.53
CA PHE A 35 11.80 -12.62 -23.88
C PHE A 35 12.79 -11.60 -24.44
N TYR A 36 12.65 -10.30 -24.13
CA TYR A 36 13.44 -9.22 -24.75
C TYR A 36 14.59 -8.68 -23.88
N LEU A 37 14.60 -8.97 -22.57
CA LEU A 37 15.61 -8.51 -21.61
C LEU A 37 16.59 -9.63 -21.17
N VAL A 38 16.88 -10.60 -22.03
CA VAL A 38 17.92 -11.62 -21.79
C VAL A 38 19.16 -11.28 -22.63
N GLY A 39 20.28 -10.99 -21.98
CA GLY A 39 21.56 -10.60 -22.62
C GLY A 39 22.09 -9.22 -22.18
N PRO A 40 22.81 -8.46 -23.04
CA PRO A 40 23.55 -7.23 -22.68
C PRO A 40 22.68 -6.04 -22.21
N ARG A 41 21.36 -6.21 -22.12
CA ARG A 41 20.38 -5.18 -21.74
C ARG A 41 19.82 -5.36 -20.32
N GLU A 42 20.47 -6.17 -19.49
CA GLU A 42 20.07 -6.42 -18.09
C GLU A 42 19.98 -5.12 -17.24
N LYS A 43 20.73 -4.07 -17.62
CA LYS A 43 20.61 -2.72 -17.02
C LYS A 43 19.19 -2.15 -17.10
N TRP A 44 18.43 -2.44 -18.15
CA TRP A 44 17.06 -1.94 -18.34
C TRP A 44 16.05 -2.65 -17.44
N ARG A 45 16.42 -3.81 -16.84
CA ARG A 45 15.54 -4.56 -15.92
C ARG A 45 15.30 -3.82 -14.60
N ARG A 46 16.21 -2.91 -14.22
CA ARG A 46 16.06 -2.05 -13.02
C ARG A 46 15.04 -0.92 -13.20
N PHE A 47 14.77 -0.53 -14.44
CA PHE A 47 13.84 0.55 -14.77
C PHE A 47 12.41 0.07 -15.05
N LEU A 48 12.18 -1.25 -15.09
CA LEU A 48 10.84 -1.80 -15.29
C LEU A 48 10.01 -1.59 -14.01
N PRO A 49 8.84 -0.93 -14.10
CA PRO A 49 7.99 -0.71 -12.95
C PRO A 49 7.46 -2.05 -12.43
N ASN A 50 7.46 -2.20 -11.10
CA ASN A 50 6.87 -3.37 -10.47
C ASN A 50 5.33 -3.22 -10.44
N TRP A 51 4.64 -3.99 -11.28
CA TRP A 51 3.17 -3.98 -11.36
C TRP A 51 2.48 -4.35 -10.04
N MET A 52 3.10 -5.19 -9.20
CA MET A 52 2.54 -5.52 -7.88
C MET A 52 2.52 -4.31 -6.95
N ALA A 53 3.58 -3.49 -6.96
CA ALA A 53 3.63 -2.26 -6.17
C ALA A 53 2.60 -1.24 -6.68
N MET A 54 2.49 -1.09 -8.01
CA MET A 54 1.49 -0.22 -8.64
C MET A 54 0.05 -0.63 -8.27
N ALA A 55 -0.26 -1.93 -8.28
CA ALA A 55 -1.59 -2.44 -7.95
C ALA A 55 -1.97 -2.11 -6.50
N ILE A 56 -1.07 -2.33 -5.54
CA ILE A 56 -1.33 -2.05 -4.12
C ILE A 56 -1.57 -0.55 -3.90
N SER A 57 -0.86 0.32 -4.61
CA SER A 57 -1.09 1.77 -4.55
C SER A 57 -2.46 2.20 -5.09
N PHE A 58 -3.08 1.44 -6.00
CA PHE A 58 -4.43 1.73 -6.48
C PHE A 58 -5.54 1.21 -5.56
N VAL A 59 -5.26 0.21 -4.72
CA VAL A 59 -6.23 -0.37 -3.77
C VAL A 59 -6.45 0.57 -2.58
N ILE A 60 -5.43 1.33 -2.19
CA ILE A 60 -5.46 2.19 -1.02
C ILE A 60 -5.63 3.64 -1.47
N PRO A 61 -6.84 4.23 -1.39
CA PRO A 61 -7.10 5.59 -1.88
C PRO A 61 -6.55 6.68 -0.96
N GLN A 62 -6.15 6.31 0.26
CA GLN A 62 -5.72 7.23 1.30
C GLN A 62 -4.27 7.69 1.07
N THR A 63 -4.11 9.02 0.94
CA THR A 63 -2.82 9.67 0.65
C THR A 63 -1.77 9.44 1.74
N TYR A 64 -2.18 9.21 2.99
CA TYR A 64 -1.26 8.98 4.09
C TYR A 64 -0.47 7.66 3.95
N TYR A 65 -1.03 6.65 3.30
CA TYR A 65 -0.29 5.41 3.00
C TYR A 65 0.77 5.62 1.92
N ALA A 66 0.51 6.47 0.94
CA ALA A 66 1.47 6.79 -0.11
C ALA A 66 2.70 7.52 0.46
N ILE A 67 2.49 8.53 1.32
CA ILE A 67 3.61 9.24 1.98
C ILE A 67 4.37 8.30 2.93
N ALA A 68 3.69 7.40 3.64
CA ALA A 68 4.32 6.42 4.51
C ALA A 68 5.20 5.44 3.72
N ALA A 69 4.73 4.97 2.57
CA ALA A 69 5.51 4.12 1.67
C ALA A 69 6.76 4.85 1.15
N VAL A 70 6.65 6.14 0.80
CA VAL A 70 7.80 6.95 0.38
C VAL A 70 8.78 7.12 1.55
N MET A 71 8.31 7.41 2.76
CA MET A 71 9.18 7.52 3.94
C MET A 71 9.89 6.18 4.23
N GLY A 72 9.18 5.06 4.17
CA GLY A 72 9.76 3.72 4.30
C GLY A 72 10.81 3.41 3.23
N ALA A 73 10.60 3.85 1.99
CA ALA A 73 11.58 3.72 0.90
C ALA A 73 12.84 4.55 1.17
N HIS A 74 12.72 5.75 1.73
CA HIS A 74 13.89 6.57 2.09
C HIS A 74 14.69 5.96 3.25
N ILE A 75 14.00 5.48 4.28
CA ILE A 75 14.62 4.83 5.44
C ILE A 75 15.35 3.55 5.01
N SER A 76 14.69 2.71 4.22
CA SER A 76 15.29 1.47 3.70
C SER A 76 16.48 1.74 2.79
N HIS A 77 16.43 2.77 1.95
CA HIS A 77 17.56 3.17 1.10
C HIS A 77 18.75 3.70 1.89
N ALA A 78 18.51 4.52 2.92
CA ALA A 78 19.55 5.00 3.83
C ALA A 78 20.19 3.84 4.61
N TRP A 79 19.37 2.90 5.10
CA TRP A 79 19.83 1.74 5.85
C TRP A 79 20.63 0.77 4.97
N ALA A 80 20.16 0.49 3.74
CA ALA A 80 20.87 -0.35 2.78
C ALA A 80 22.24 0.21 2.39
N ARG A 81 22.41 1.54 2.37
CA ARG A 81 23.70 2.19 2.10
C ARG A 81 24.68 2.11 3.27
N ARG A 82 24.17 2.14 4.50
CA ARG A 82 25.02 2.17 5.72
C ARG A 82 25.44 0.77 6.15
N TYR A 83 24.51 -0.20 6.10
CA TYR A 83 24.72 -1.57 6.60
C TYR A 83 24.01 -2.61 5.70
N PRO A 84 24.61 -2.97 4.55
CA PRO A 84 23.97 -3.85 3.56
C PRO A 84 23.74 -5.28 4.07
N GLU A 85 24.61 -5.77 4.97
CA GLU A 85 24.54 -7.14 5.50
C GLU A 85 23.36 -7.30 6.48
N ASN A 86 23.23 -6.38 7.44
CA ASN A 86 22.08 -6.32 8.33
C ASN A 86 20.78 -6.08 7.58
N PHE A 87 20.78 -5.22 6.56
CA PHE A 87 19.58 -4.91 5.79
C PHE A 87 19.00 -6.17 5.11
N ARG A 88 19.83 -7.01 4.51
CA ARG A 88 19.37 -8.26 3.85
C ARG A 88 18.66 -9.23 4.79
N ILE A 89 19.06 -9.27 6.06
CA ILE A 89 18.54 -10.23 7.03
C ILE A 89 17.34 -9.66 7.78
N TYR A 90 17.40 -8.38 8.18
CA TYR A 90 16.43 -7.79 9.09
C TYR A 90 15.34 -6.93 8.42
N MET A 91 15.50 -6.52 7.14
CA MET A 91 14.52 -5.61 6.51
C MET A 91 13.09 -6.16 6.51
N TYR A 92 12.93 -7.47 6.24
CA TYR A 92 11.62 -8.09 6.17
C TYR A 92 10.99 -8.21 7.56
N ALA A 93 11.78 -8.54 8.59
CA ALA A 93 11.29 -8.63 9.96
C ALA A 93 10.86 -7.27 10.50
N VAL A 94 11.65 -6.22 10.26
CA VAL A 94 11.31 -4.84 10.68
C VAL A 94 10.09 -4.33 9.93
N ALA A 95 10.01 -4.54 8.61
CA ALA A 95 8.86 -4.15 7.82
C ALA A 95 7.57 -4.87 8.26
N ALA A 96 7.64 -6.19 8.48
CA ALA A 96 6.52 -6.97 8.99
C ALA A 96 6.08 -6.50 10.40
N GLY A 97 7.04 -6.16 11.26
CA GLY A 97 6.75 -5.59 12.58
C GLY A 97 6.01 -4.25 12.51
N MET A 98 6.39 -3.35 11.59
CA MET A 98 5.70 -2.07 11.42
C MET A 98 4.27 -2.25 10.87
N ILE A 99 4.07 -3.17 9.93
CA ILE A 99 2.73 -3.50 9.39
C ILE A 99 1.85 -4.13 10.48
N ALA A 100 2.41 -5.06 11.26
CA ALA A 100 1.70 -5.67 12.39
C ALA A 100 1.36 -4.65 13.49
N GLY A 101 2.24 -3.66 13.70
CA GLY A 101 2.05 -2.56 14.64
C GLY A 101 0.83 -1.70 14.32
N GLU A 102 0.59 -1.36 13.04
CA GLU A 102 -0.64 -0.67 12.65
C GLU A 102 -1.89 -1.48 13.00
N GLY A 103 -1.88 -2.79 12.73
CA GLY A 103 -3.01 -3.66 13.05
C GLY A 103 -3.29 -3.77 14.55
N LEU A 104 -2.23 -3.92 15.36
CA LEU A 104 -2.34 -3.98 16.83
C LEU A 104 -2.81 -2.64 17.43
N GLY A 105 -2.38 -1.51 16.88
CA GLY A 105 -2.84 -0.18 17.31
C GLY A 105 -4.35 0.00 17.11
N GLY A 106 -4.88 -0.45 15.96
CA GLY A 106 -6.32 -0.45 15.69
C GLY A 106 -7.10 -1.37 16.63
N PHE A 107 -6.56 -2.55 16.95
CA PHE A 107 -7.15 -3.46 17.92
C PHE A 107 -7.24 -2.84 19.32
N VAL A 108 -6.15 -2.24 19.82
CA VAL A 108 -6.14 -1.59 21.13
C VAL A 108 -7.12 -0.41 21.16
N GLY A 109 -7.21 0.38 20.08
CA GLY A 109 -8.20 1.45 19.95
C GLY A 109 -9.64 0.93 20.05
N ALA A 110 -9.97 -0.15 19.35
CA ALA A 110 -11.28 -0.79 19.43
C ALA A 110 -11.58 -1.35 20.83
N CYS A 111 -10.59 -1.91 21.53
CA CYS A 111 -10.76 -2.35 22.92
C CYS A 111 -11.03 -1.18 23.88
N LEU A 112 -10.35 -0.04 23.72
CA LEU A 112 -10.65 1.17 24.48
C LEU A 112 -12.05 1.71 24.18
N GLU A 113 -12.50 1.57 22.92
CA GLU A 113 -13.83 1.97 22.50
C GLU A 113 -14.94 1.13 23.14
N LEU A 114 -14.78 -0.19 23.13
CA LEU A 114 -15.69 -1.12 23.81
C LEU A 114 -15.64 -1.01 25.34
N GLY A 115 -14.49 -0.63 25.90
CA GLY A 115 -14.29 -0.41 27.33
C GLY A 115 -14.89 0.89 27.88
N GLY A 116 -15.53 1.71 27.05
CA GLY A 116 -16.16 2.96 27.47
C GLY A 116 -15.18 4.10 27.79
N VAL A 117 -13.89 3.93 27.47
CA VAL A 117 -12.82 4.94 27.65
C VAL A 117 -12.36 5.48 26.28
N SER A 118 -13.21 5.38 25.24
CA SER A 118 -12.92 5.98 23.95
C SER A 118 -13.02 7.49 23.96
N GLY A 119 -12.34 8.12 22.99
CA GLY A 119 -12.38 9.56 22.73
C GLY A 119 -13.77 10.14 22.46
N SER A 120 -14.80 9.31 22.22
CA SER A 120 -16.21 9.73 22.08
C SER A 120 -16.91 10.03 23.41
N THR A 121 -16.43 9.52 24.55
CA THR A 121 -17.10 9.69 25.86
C THR A 121 -16.24 10.49 26.86
N TYR A 122 -14.91 10.37 26.80
CA TYR A 122 -13.96 11.08 27.68
C TYR A 122 -12.77 11.74 26.93
N GLY A 123 -12.85 11.86 25.61
CA GLY A 123 -11.78 12.48 24.82
C GLY A 123 -11.73 14.00 25.00
N SER A 124 -10.54 14.54 25.31
CA SER A 124 -10.31 15.98 25.24
C SER A 124 -10.42 16.45 23.79
N GLY A 125 -11.31 17.40 23.52
CA GLY A 125 -11.61 17.99 22.20
C GLY A 125 -10.48 18.81 21.56
N ILE A 126 -9.21 18.44 21.81
CA ILE A 126 -8.02 19.13 21.30
C ILE A 126 -7.86 18.98 19.78
N ALA A 127 -8.54 18.00 19.14
CA ALA A 127 -8.43 17.73 17.71
C ALA A 127 -9.75 17.86 16.91
N CYS A 128 -10.86 18.29 17.53
CA CYS A 128 -12.11 18.53 16.80
C CYS A 128 -12.11 19.96 16.23
N PRO A 129 -12.10 20.17 14.90
CA PRO A 129 -12.29 21.49 14.34
C PRO A 129 -13.71 21.96 14.67
N LEU A 130 -13.82 23.04 15.45
CA LEU A 130 -15.10 23.68 15.83
C LEU A 130 -16.07 22.83 16.68
N GLY A 131 -15.58 21.82 17.39
CA GLY A 131 -16.37 21.13 18.41
C GLY A 131 -17.58 20.33 17.90
N SER A 132 -17.63 20.00 16.61
CA SER A 132 -18.58 19.03 16.08
C SER A 132 -17.91 17.67 15.93
N CYS A 133 -17.73 17.03 17.08
CA CYS A 133 -17.66 15.59 17.26
C CYS A 133 -18.77 15.27 18.27
#